data_AF-A0A7C3UYV9-F1
#
_entry.id   AF-A0A7C3UYV9-F1
#
_cell.length_a   1.000
_cell.length_b   1.000
_cell.length_c   1.000
_cell.angle_alpha   90.00
_cell.angle_beta   90.00
_cell.angle_gamma   90.00
#
_symmetry.space_group_name_H-M   'P 1'
#
loop_
_entity.id
_entity.type
_entity.pdbx_description
1 polymer ?
#
loop_
_entity_poly.entity_id
_entity_poly.type
_entity_poly.pdbx_seq_one_letter_code
_entity_poly.pdbx_strand_id
1 'polypeptide(L)'
;MSEEEKQELLRLSQNESYKKAINTLFEKSQKYYEEYIAEMRRLAESIGVLCKEIDLNPYLPNYSFLIELTFQLTRPYISKDDETFHICDNPIRKDKVFKIPMVSSTTWKGNLRFAGIKNLERNSTNLVADRLTLLRLFGHENKAEKEFLNKLMSDEIRKYEEEAKKYTKTGLLQGRLTFFPTYFEKIGLEVINPHDRTKRVGTFPIYFESVPKGAEGKFFLLYCPFNLTITTNDPINEVKKDIEILTEALKSMFSDFGFGAKKKASFGSAEISSRKVKFKKSKKEIFTGDFQSIEELKEVIYGWLK
;
A
#
# COMPACT_ATOMS: atom_id res chain seq x y z
N MET A 1 -34.70 18.89 -0.55
CA MET A 1 -35.18 18.90 -1.94
C MET A 1 -36.67 18.65 -1.94
N SER A 2 -37.45 19.58 -2.48
CA SER A 2 -38.89 19.42 -2.69
C SER A 2 -39.17 18.37 -3.77
N GLU A 3 -40.41 17.88 -3.83
CA GLU A 3 -40.79 16.89 -4.83
C GLU A 3 -40.86 17.49 -6.25
N GLU A 4 -41.13 18.79 -6.35
CA GLU A 4 -41.07 19.56 -7.60
C GLU A 4 -39.64 19.69 -8.12
N GLU A 5 -38.66 19.97 -7.24
CA GLU A 5 -37.24 20.03 -7.62
C GLU A 5 -36.74 18.69 -8.17
N LYS A 6 -37.20 17.57 -7.60
CA LYS A 6 -36.86 16.23 -8.12
C LYS A 6 -37.44 15.99 -9.51
N GLN A 7 -38.69 16.38 -9.74
CA GLN A 7 -39.36 16.22 -11.04
C GLN A 7 -38.71 17.08 -12.12
N GLU A 8 -38.32 18.32 -11.78
CA GLU A 8 -37.57 19.22 -12.65
C GLU A 8 -36.19 18.65 -13.00
N LEU A 9 -35.44 18.18 -12.00
CA LEU A 9 -34.14 17.51 -12.22
C LEU A 9 -34.28 16.25 -13.08
N LEU A 10 -35.35 15.47 -12.90
CA LEU A 10 -35.61 14.29 -13.69
C LEU A 10 -35.87 14.66 -15.16
N ARG A 11 -36.65 15.72 -15.42
CA ARG A 11 -36.87 16.27 -16.77
C ARG A 11 -35.58 16.75 -17.40
N LEU A 12 -34.77 17.52 -16.67
CA LEU A 12 -33.47 18.00 -17.14
C LEU A 12 -32.51 16.84 -17.43
N SER A 13 -32.54 15.78 -16.62
CA SER A 13 -31.70 14.60 -16.82
C SER A 13 -32.04 13.82 -18.09
N GLN A 14 -33.26 13.96 -18.61
CA GLN A 14 -33.73 13.34 -19.86
C GLN A 14 -33.47 14.22 -21.10
N ASN A 15 -33.09 15.48 -20.92
CA ASN A 15 -32.80 16.40 -22.02
C ASN A 15 -31.38 16.15 -22.57
N GLU A 16 -31.28 15.72 -23.83
CA GLU A 16 -30.00 15.41 -24.49
C GLU A 16 -29.05 16.61 -24.58
N SER A 17 -29.57 17.83 -24.74
CA SER A 17 -28.75 19.05 -24.73
C SER A 17 -28.12 19.28 -23.35
N TYR A 18 -28.88 19.03 -22.30
CA TYR A 18 -28.42 19.19 -20.92
C TYR A 18 -27.40 18.11 -20.54
N LYS A 19 -27.65 16.85 -20.90
CA LYS A 19 -26.65 15.76 -20.74
C LYS A 19 -25.34 16.08 -21.45
N LYS A 20 -25.42 16.59 -22.69
CA LYS A 20 -24.24 16.97 -23.48
C LYS A 20 -23.46 18.09 -22.79
N ALA A 21 -24.14 19.13 -22.31
CA ALA A 21 -23.50 20.24 -21.60
C ALA A 21 -22.79 19.77 -20.31
N ILE A 22 -23.41 18.89 -19.52
CA ILE A 22 -22.79 18.31 -18.32
C ILE A 22 -21.56 17.49 -18.68
N ASN A 23 -21.64 16.63 -19.70
CA ASN A 23 -20.49 15.82 -20.13
C ASN A 23 -19.32 16.71 -20.58
N THR A 24 -19.59 17.77 -21.34
CA THR A 24 -18.55 18.72 -21.76
C THR A 24 -17.90 19.44 -20.57
N LEU A 25 -18.69 19.83 -19.55
CA LEU A 25 -18.15 20.42 -18.32
C LEU A 25 -17.27 19.42 -17.55
N PHE A 26 -17.72 18.17 -17.46
CA PHE A 26 -16.98 17.09 -16.81
C PHE A 26 -15.65 16.84 -17.52
N GLU A 27 -15.64 16.66 -18.84
CA GLU A 27 -14.42 16.47 -19.65
C GLU A 27 -13.44 17.64 -19.48
N LYS A 28 -13.94 18.88 -19.49
CA LYS A 28 -13.11 20.07 -19.27
C LYS A 28 -12.49 20.09 -17.87
N SER A 29 -13.26 19.74 -16.84
CA SER A 29 -12.77 19.67 -15.47
C SER A 29 -11.72 18.58 -15.29
N GLN A 30 -11.93 17.41 -15.91
CA GLN A 30 -11.00 16.29 -15.86
C GLN A 30 -9.67 16.67 -16.52
N LYS A 31 -9.72 17.31 -17.70
CA LYS A 31 -8.53 17.80 -18.39
C LYS A 31 -7.75 18.80 -17.55
N TYR A 32 -8.43 19.74 -16.89
CA TYR A 32 -7.78 20.69 -15.98
C TYR A 32 -7.04 19.98 -14.83
N TYR A 33 -7.67 18.97 -14.22
CA TYR A 33 -7.03 18.18 -13.16
C TYR A 33 -5.84 17.38 -13.68
N GLU A 34 -5.93 16.78 -14.85
CA GLU A 34 -4.83 16.05 -15.48
C GLU A 34 -3.63 16.97 -15.76
N GLU A 35 -3.88 18.18 -16.28
CA GLU A 35 -2.85 19.21 -16.51
C GLU A 35 -2.21 19.67 -15.18
N TYR A 36 -3.02 19.95 -14.16
CA TYR A 36 -2.54 20.32 -12.83
C TYR A 36 -1.67 19.23 -12.20
N ILE A 37 -2.14 17.97 -12.22
CA ILE A 37 -1.39 16.84 -11.68
C ILE A 37 -0.06 16.68 -12.41
N ALA A 38 -0.06 16.80 -13.75
CA ALA A 38 1.16 16.72 -14.54
C ALA A 38 2.17 17.83 -14.18
N GLU A 39 1.70 19.07 -13.98
CA GLU A 39 2.53 20.19 -13.57
C GLU A 39 3.11 19.99 -12.16
N MET A 40 2.26 19.72 -11.17
CA MET A 40 2.68 19.52 -9.79
C MET A 40 3.62 18.32 -9.65
N ARG A 41 3.41 17.28 -10.45
CA ARG A 41 4.31 16.13 -10.51
C ARG A 41 5.69 16.54 -11.02
N ARG A 42 5.78 17.29 -12.11
CA ARG A 42 7.08 17.79 -12.62
C ARG A 42 7.81 18.62 -11.57
N LEU A 43 7.10 19.47 -10.84
CA LEU A 43 7.68 20.25 -9.75
C LEU A 43 8.17 19.36 -8.60
N ALA A 44 7.35 18.42 -8.14
CA ALA A 44 7.71 17.52 -7.05
C ALA A 44 8.87 16.58 -7.43
N GLU A 45 8.99 16.20 -8.70
CA GLU A 45 10.13 15.48 -9.25
C GLU A 45 11.39 16.35 -9.32
N SER A 46 11.28 17.62 -9.72
CA SER A 46 12.44 18.51 -9.87
C SER A 46 13.12 18.85 -8.56
N ILE A 47 12.36 18.85 -7.45
CA ILE A 47 12.88 19.07 -6.10
C ILE A 47 13.15 17.77 -5.32
N GLY A 48 13.00 16.60 -5.97
CA GLY A 48 13.33 15.29 -5.39
C GLY A 48 12.35 14.74 -4.35
N VAL A 49 11.11 15.27 -4.26
CA VAL A 49 10.07 14.72 -3.37
C VAL A 49 9.47 13.44 -3.94
N LEU A 50 9.25 13.41 -5.25
CA LEU A 50 8.83 12.20 -5.95
C LEU A 50 10.04 11.32 -6.21
N CYS A 51 10.22 10.34 -5.33
CA CYS A 51 11.31 9.38 -5.43
C CYS A 51 11.23 8.61 -6.75
N LYS A 52 12.10 8.96 -7.69
CA LYS A 52 12.26 8.23 -8.97
C LYS A 52 13.15 7.00 -8.81
N GLU A 53 14.14 7.10 -7.94
CA GLU A 53 15.16 6.09 -7.74
C GLU A 53 15.75 6.23 -6.33
N ILE A 54 16.02 5.09 -5.68
CA ILE A 54 16.70 5.05 -4.39
C ILE A 54 18.08 4.46 -4.63
N ASP A 55 19.11 5.25 -4.33
CA ASP A 55 20.48 4.76 -4.30
C ASP A 55 20.70 3.93 -3.03
N LEU A 56 21.22 2.72 -3.19
CA LEU A 56 21.58 1.85 -2.06
C LEU A 56 22.95 2.21 -1.46
N ASN A 57 23.71 3.10 -2.09
CA ASN A 57 25.00 3.56 -1.64
C ASN A 57 24.98 5.03 -1.17
N PRO A 58 25.98 5.45 -0.38
CA PRO A 58 26.94 4.63 0.37
C PRO A 58 26.42 4.17 1.75
N TYR A 59 25.28 4.69 2.21
CA TYR A 59 24.91 4.67 3.63
C TYR A 59 24.09 3.46 4.11
N LEU A 60 23.54 2.65 3.21
CA LEU A 60 22.74 1.51 3.65
C LEU A 60 23.61 0.33 4.14
N PRO A 61 23.15 -0.41 5.17
CA PRO A 61 23.79 -1.65 5.62
C PRO A 61 23.90 -2.70 4.52
N ASN A 62 24.84 -3.63 4.67
CA ASN A 62 24.91 -4.82 3.83
C ASN A 62 23.61 -5.62 3.92
N TYR A 63 23.29 -6.33 2.85
CA TYR A 63 22.05 -7.11 2.65
C TYR A 63 20.76 -6.27 2.58
N SER A 64 20.87 -4.95 2.42
CA SER A 64 19.72 -4.10 2.10
C SER A 64 19.23 -4.37 0.69
N PHE A 65 17.92 -4.30 0.46
CA PHE A 65 17.35 -4.39 -0.87
C PHE A 65 16.16 -3.48 -1.08
N LEU A 66 16.01 -3.01 -2.30
CA LEU A 66 14.88 -2.25 -2.78
C LEU A 66 14.07 -3.08 -3.75
N ILE A 67 12.79 -3.26 -3.45
CA ILE A 67 11.81 -3.85 -4.36
C ILE A 67 11.07 -2.70 -5.05
N GLU A 68 10.97 -2.75 -6.38
CA GLU A 68 10.14 -1.88 -7.20
C GLU A 68 9.12 -2.74 -7.95
N LEU A 69 7.83 -2.46 -7.72
CA LEU A 69 6.72 -3.08 -8.44
C LEU A 69 5.95 -1.99 -9.18
N THR A 70 5.85 -2.10 -10.50
CA THR A 70 4.90 -1.30 -11.29
C THR A 70 3.62 -2.10 -11.42
N PHE A 71 2.49 -1.46 -11.12
CA PHE A 71 1.19 -2.10 -11.17
C PHE A 71 0.15 -1.21 -11.82
N GLN A 72 -0.88 -1.84 -12.38
CA GLN A 72 -2.07 -1.18 -12.91
C GLN A 72 -3.29 -1.53 -12.07
N LEU A 73 -4.09 -0.53 -11.72
CA LEU A 73 -5.34 -0.75 -10.99
C LEU A 73 -6.35 -1.53 -11.83
N THR A 74 -6.81 -2.69 -11.35
CA THR A 74 -7.86 -3.48 -12.02
C THR A 74 -9.26 -2.99 -11.64
N ARG A 75 -9.37 -2.24 -10.54
CA ARG A 75 -10.58 -1.56 -10.05
C ARG A 75 -10.22 -0.17 -9.52
N PRO A 76 -11.15 0.79 -9.49
CA PRO A 76 -10.89 2.11 -8.92
C PRO A 76 -10.34 2.01 -7.50
N TYR A 77 -9.43 2.91 -7.16
CA TYR A 77 -8.89 3.03 -5.81
C TYR A 77 -9.55 4.21 -5.12
N ILE A 78 -10.20 3.94 -4.00
CA ILE A 78 -10.72 4.96 -3.09
C ILE A 78 -9.95 4.88 -1.78
N SER A 79 -9.69 6.05 -1.21
CA SER A 79 -9.21 6.19 0.16
C SER A 79 -10.00 7.31 0.82
N LYS A 80 -9.83 7.44 2.14
CA LYS A 80 -10.39 8.57 2.88
C LYS A 80 -9.25 9.53 3.15
N ASP A 81 -9.37 10.76 2.65
CA ASP A 81 -8.54 11.86 3.14
C ASP A 81 -9.14 12.43 4.43
N ASP A 82 -8.28 13.00 5.28
CA ASP A 82 -8.68 13.62 6.56
C ASP A 82 -8.79 15.16 6.44
N GLU A 83 -8.84 15.70 5.22
CA GLU A 83 -9.03 17.14 5.01
C GLU A 83 -10.43 17.59 5.43
N THR A 84 -10.48 18.51 6.39
CA THR A 84 -11.74 18.98 7.01
C THR A 84 -12.59 19.85 6.08
N PHE A 85 -11.96 20.54 5.12
CA PHE A 85 -12.63 21.43 4.18
C PHE A 85 -12.37 20.97 2.75
N HIS A 86 -13.10 19.95 2.30
CA HIS A 86 -13.06 19.50 0.91
C HIS A 86 -14.41 19.69 0.23
N ILE A 87 -14.39 19.94 -1.09
CA ILE A 87 -15.60 20.19 -1.89
C ILE A 87 -16.44 18.89 -2.02
N CYS A 88 -15.77 17.74 -2.05
CA CYS A 88 -16.41 16.43 -2.07
C CYS A 88 -16.46 15.84 -0.65
N ASP A 89 -17.55 15.16 -0.31
CA ASP A 89 -17.70 14.50 1.00
C ASP A 89 -16.69 13.38 1.24
N ASN A 90 -16.21 12.75 0.16
CA ASN A 90 -15.27 11.63 0.23
C ASN A 90 -14.07 11.89 -0.70
N PRO A 91 -13.14 12.78 -0.28
CA PRO A 91 -11.89 13.00 -0.99
C PRO A 91 -11.05 11.73 -1.03
N ILE A 92 -10.36 11.55 -2.15
CA ILE A 92 -9.23 10.65 -2.20
C ILE A 92 -8.06 11.30 -1.48
N ARG A 93 -7.27 10.49 -0.78
CA ARG A 93 -6.04 10.94 -0.16
C ARG A 93 -5.07 11.54 -1.18
N LYS A 94 -4.66 12.78 -0.92
CA LYS A 94 -3.68 13.51 -1.74
C LYS A 94 -2.45 13.88 -0.92
N ASP A 95 -1.34 14.14 -1.60
CA ASP A 95 -0.20 14.82 -0.99
C ASP A 95 -0.61 16.17 -0.42
N LYS A 96 -0.06 16.54 0.74
CA LYS A 96 -0.46 17.78 1.42
C LYS A 96 -0.07 19.04 0.66
N VAL A 97 1.06 19.03 -0.05
CA VAL A 97 1.66 20.19 -0.73
C VAL A 97 1.24 20.20 -2.19
N PHE A 98 1.48 19.10 -2.91
CA PHE A 98 1.27 19.02 -4.36
C PHE A 98 -0.15 18.63 -4.76
N LYS A 99 -0.97 18.20 -3.80
CA LYS A 99 -2.35 17.74 -4.01
C LYS A 99 -2.48 16.63 -5.06
N ILE A 100 -1.42 15.83 -5.23
CA ILE A 100 -1.40 14.68 -6.14
C ILE A 100 -2.03 13.48 -5.43
N PRO A 101 -2.98 12.74 -6.05
CA PRO A 101 -3.57 11.54 -5.45
C PRO A 101 -2.51 10.49 -5.12
N MET A 102 -2.60 9.86 -3.94
CA MET A 102 -1.61 8.88 -3.51
C MET A 102 -2.14 7.72 -2.66
N VAL A 103 -1.38 6.62 -2.66
CA VAL A 103 -1.35 5.67 -1.53
C VAL A 103 -0.20 6.07 -0.62
N SER A 104 -0.49 6.37 0.64
CA SER A 104 0.57 6.78 1.58
C SER A 104 1.45 5.60 2.02
N SER A 105 2.68 5.90 2.45
CA SER A 105 3.57 4.92 3.08
C SER A 105 2.93 4.18 4.25
N THR A 106 2.13 4.87 5.07
CA THR A 106 1.47 4.25 6.24
C THR A 106 0.35 3.29 5.83
N THR A 107 -0.37 3.61 4.74
CA THR A 107 -1.37 2.72 4.15
C THR A 107 -0.71 1.44 3.61
N TRP A 108 0.40 1.57 2.88
CA TRP A 108 1.16 0.41 2.41
C TRP A 108 1.66 -0.46 3.57
N LYS A 109 2.27 0.17 4.59
CA LYS A 109 2.73 -0.54 5.79
C LYS A 109 1.59 -1.30 6.46
N GLY A 110 0.44 -0.65 6.66
CA GLY A 110 -0.73 -1.25 7.29
C GLY A 110 -1.28 -2.45 6.51
N ASN A 111 -1.37 -2.34 5.18
CA ASN A 111 -1.87 -3.42 4.34
C ASN A 111 -0.90 -4.61 4.30
N LEU A 112 0.40 -4.37 4.16
CA LEU A 112 1.39 -5.44 4.14
C LEU A 112 1.50 -6.13 5.51
N ARG A 113 1.44 -5.36 6.60
CA ARG A 113 1.42 -5.90 7.96
C ARG A 113 0.18 -6.75 8.20
N PHE A 114 -0.99 -6.29 7.76
CA PHE A 114 -2.22 -7.05 7.83
C PHE A 114 -2.12 -8.37 7.06
N ALA A 115 -1.56 -8.35 5.85
CA ALA A 115 -1.33 -9.55 5.06
C ALA A 115 -0.41 -10.54 5.79
N GLY A 116 0.72 -10.06 6.35
CA GLY A 116 1.63 -10.88 7.13
C GLY A 116 0.98 -11.52 8.37
N ILE A 117 0.18 -10.77 9.13
CA ILE A 117 -0.56 -11.29 10.30
C ILE A 117 -1.61 -12.33 9.86
N LYS A 118 -2.28 -12.13 8.73
CA LYS A 118 -3.24 -13.12 8.21
C LYS A 118 -2.57 -14.38 7.69
N ASN A 119 -1.37 -14.27 7.13
CA ASN A 119 -0.59 -15.43 6.72
C ASN A 119 -0.10 -16.21 7.94
N LEU A 120 0.30 -15.52 9.01
CA LEU A 120 0.62 -16.13 10.30
C LEU A 120 -0.55 -16.97 10.85
N GLU A 121 -1.76 -16.42 10.84
CA GLU A 121 -2.99 -17.10 11.30
C GLU A 121 -3.34 -18.34 10.46
N ARG A 122 -3.09 -18.30 9.14
CA ARG A 122 -3.56 -19.35 8.22
C ARG A 122 -2.56 -20.47 7.98
N ASN A 123 -1.28 -20.12 7.88
CA ASN A 123 -0.27 -20.97 7.24
C ASN A 123 0.97 -21.21 8.10
N SER A 124 1.12 -20.54 9.25
CA SER A 124 2.35 -20.64 10.05
C SER A 124 2.53 -22.03 10.65
N THR A 125 3.71 -22.60 10.43
CA THR A 125 4.14 -23.85 11.08
C THR A 125 4.91 -23.59 12.38
N ASN A 126 5.37 -22.36 12.58
CA ASN A 126 6.09 -21.91 13.77
C ASN A 126 5.69 -20.47 14.13
N LEU A 127 4.63 -20.35 14.93
CA LEU A 127 4.04 -19.06 15.29
C LEU A 127 5.03 -18.12 15.98
N VAL A 128 5.91 -18.66 16.83
CA VAL A 128 6.94 -17.88 17.53
C VAL A 128 7.92 -17.26 16.54
N ALA A 129 8.53 -18.08 15.68
CA ALA A 129 9.55 -17.62 14.74
C ALA A 129 9.00 -16.63 13.71
N ASP A 130 7.80 -16.88 13.22
CA ASP A 130 7.16 -16.04 12.20
C ASP A 130 6.69 -14.70 12.81
N ARG A 131 6.14 -14.71 14.04
CA ARG A 131 5.79 -13.47 14.75
C ARG A 131 7.02 -12.63 15.08
N LEU A 132 8.14 -13.25 15.47
CA LEU A 132 9.41 -12.55 15.66
C LEU A 132 9.89 -11.90 14.35
N THR A 133 9.73 -12.60 13.23
CA THR A 133 10.05 -12.06 11.91
C THR A 133 9.18 -10.84 11.57
N LEU A 134 7.87 -10.90 11.83
CA LEU A 134 6.98 -9.74 11.67
C LEU A 134 7.38 -8.56 12.58
N LEU A 135 7.79 -8.84 13.83
CA LEU A 135 8.30 -7.83 14.75
C LEU A 135 9.56 -7.14 14.18
N ARG A 136 10.51 -7.90 13.62
CA ARG A 136 11.72 -7.35 12.97
C ARG A 136 11.38 -6.51 11.73
N LEU A 137 10.48 -7.00 10.88
CA LEU A 137 10.11 -6.34 9.63
C LEU A 137 9.35 -5.03 9.87
N PHE A 138 8.31 -5.05 10.70
CA PHE A 138 7.39 -3.91 10.88
C PHE A 138 7.70 -3.04 12.10
N GLY A 139 8.46 -3.57 13.05
CA GLY A 139 8.67 -2.97 14.37
C GLY A 139 7.55 -3.32 15.35
N HIS A 140 7.41 -2.49 16.37
CA HIS A 140 6.46 -2.71 17.48
C HIS A 140 5.01 -2.94 17.02
N GLU A 141 4.30 -3.80 17.75
CA GLU A 141 2.88 -4.10 17.58
C GLU A 141 2.02 -3.03 18.28
N ASN A 142 0.92 -2.64 17.64
CA ASN A 142 -0.09 -1.85 18.34
C ASN A 142 -0.88 -2.73 19.32
N LYS A 143 -1.68 -2.11 20.20
CA LYS A 143 -2.43 -2.81 21.24
C LYS A 143 -3.35 -3.91 20.67
N ALA A 144 -4.08 -3.62 19.61
CA ALA A 144 -5.02 -4.57 19.00
C ALA A 144 -4.30 -5.75 18.32
N GLU A 145 -3.20 -5.47 17.62
CA GLU A 145 -2.33 -6.50 17.01
C GLU A 145 -1.77 -7.42 18.10
N LYS A 146 -1.24 -6.84 19.18
CA LYS A 146 -0.67 -7.60 20.30
C LYS A 146 -1.71 -8.49 20.98
N GLU A 147 -2.90 -7.97 21.25
CA GLU A 147 -4.00 -8.75 21.84
C GLU A 147 -4.44 -9.91 20.94
N PHE A 148 -4.56 -9.68 19.63
CA PHE A 148 -4.89 -10.72 18.66
C PHE A 148 -3.80 -11.80 18.60
N LEU A 149 -2.55 -11.40 18.43
CA LEU A 149 -1.42 -12.32 18.31
C LEU A 149 -1.20 -13.11 19.59
N ASN A 150 -1.36 -12.50 20.76
CA ASN A 150 -1.29 -13.21 22.04
C ASN A 150 -2.37 -14.29 22.15
N LYS A 151 -3.60 -14.02 21.70
CA LYS A 151 -4.67 -15.03 21.67
C LYS A 151 -4.36 -16.17 20.70
N LEU A 152 -3.77 -15.85 19.55
CA LEU A 152 -3.45 -16.84 18.50
C LEU A 152 -2.43 -17.89 18.97
N MET A 153 -1.47 -17.52 19.82
CA MET A 153 -0.37 -18.39 20.26
C MET A 153 -0.28 -18.50 21.79
N SER A 154 -1.42 -18.61 22.48
CA SER A 154 -1.52 -18.50 23.94
C SER A 154 -0.57 -19.42 24.71
N ASP A 155 -0.31 -20.61 24.18
CA ASP A 155 0.55 -21.61 24.83
C ASP A 155 2.05 -21.31 24.67
N GLU A 156 2.42 -20.50 23.68
CA GLU A 156 3.81 -20.18 23.34
C GLU A 156 4.19 -18.71 23.62
N ILE A 157 3.29 -17.91 24.22
CA ILE A 157 3.54 -16.49 24.51
C ILE A 157 4.84 -16.29 25.27
N ARG A 158 5.08 -17.09 26.33
CA ARG A 158 6.29 -16.95 27.17
C ARG A 158 7.56 -17.14 26.35
N LYS A 159 7.56 -18.13 25.45
CA LYS A 159 8.70 -18.40 24.56
C LYS A 159 8.93 -17.24 23.61
N TYR A 160 7.86 -16.70 23.01
CA TYR A 160 7.94 -15.50 22.18
C TYR A 160 8.49 -14.29 22.96
N GLU A 161 8.00 -14.04 24.18
CA GLU A 161 8.45 -12.90 24.98
C GLU A 161 9.93 -13.00 25.35
N GLU A 162 10.43 -14.19 25.69
CA GLU A 162 11.86 -14.41 25.95
C GLU A 162 12.71 -14.17 24.69
N GLU A 163 12.30 -14.68 23.53
CA GLU A 163 13.02 -14.47 22.27
C GLU A 163 12.95 -13.00 21.79
N ALA A 164 11.81 -12.32 21.99
CA ALA A 164 11.61 -10.94 21.59
C ALA A 164 12.52 -9.96 22.35
N LYS A 165 12.94 -10.29 23.58
CA LYS A 165 13.91 -9.49 24.38
C LYS A 165 15.24 -9.28 23.67
N LYS A 166 15.62 -10.19 22.76
CA LYS A 166 16.81 -10.06 21.90
C LYS A 166 16.75 -8.83 21.00
N TYR A 167 15.54 -8.46 20.57
CA TYR A 167 15.30 -7.36 19.65
C TYR A 167 14.82 -6.09 20.36
N THR A 168 14.01 -6.22 21.41
CA THR A 168 13.52 -5.07 22.18
C THR A 168 13.30 -5.40 23.66
N LYS A 169 13.86 -4.58 24.54
CA LYS A 169 13.63 -4.67 26.00
C LYS A 169 12.40 -3.90 26.46
N THR A 170 12.06 -2.82 25.77
CA THR A 170 10.96 -1.90 26.13
C THR A 170 9.68 -2.16 25.34
N GLY A 171 9.72 -3.06 24.36
CA GLY A 171 8.64 -3.28 23.40
C GLY A 171 8.65 -2.30 22.22
N LEU A 172 9.49 -1.25 22.26
CA LEU A 172 9.69 -0.34 21.15
C LEU A 172 10.80 -0.86 20.24
N LEU A 173 10.49 -0.96 18.94
CA LEU A 173 11.43 -1.39 17.91
C LEU A 173 11.10 -0.66 16.60
N GLN A 174 12.15 -0.17 15.94
CA GLN A 174 12.08 0.26 14.56
C GLN A 174 12.10 -0.97 13.66
N GLY A 175 11.15 -1.06 12.72
CA GLY A 175 11.12 -2.13 11.74
C GLY A 175 12.20 -1.97 10.67
N ARG A 176 12.58 -3.07 10.02
CA ARG A 176 13.52 -3.11 8.89
C ARG A 176 12.92 -2.64 7.57
N LEU A 177 11.59 -2.50 7.48
CA LEU A 177 10.90 -2.06 6.28
C LEU A 177 10.64 -0.56 6.26
N THR A 178 11.04 0.09 5.17
CA THR A 178 10.73 1.49 4.84
C THR A 178 9.84 1.54 3.61
N PHE A 179 8.69 2.21 3.75
CA PHE A 179 7.67 2.31 2.71
C PHE A 179 7.66 3.70 2.09
N PHE A 180 7.43 3.76 0.78
CA PHE A 180 7.32 5.00 0.03
C PHE A 180 5.87 5.22 -0.42
N PRO A 181 5.43 6.48 -0.54
CA PRO A 181 4.13 6.78 -1.12
C PRO A 181 4.11 6.43 -2.61
N THR A 182 2.96 5.99 -3.09
CA THR A 182 2.68 5.80 -4.52
C THR A 182 1.81 6.95 -4.99
N TYR A 183 2.25 7.68 -6.00
CA TYR A 183 1.49 8.78 -6.59
C TYR A 183 0.85 8.35 -7.90
N PHE A 184 -0.33 8.91 -8.19
CA PHE A 184 -1.07 8.62 -9.42
C PHE A 184 -1.24 9.88 -10.27
N GLU A 185 -1.29 9.67 -11.58
CA GLU A 185 -1.45 10.74 -12.58
C GLU A 185 -2.92 11.04 -12.90
N LYS A 186 -3.83 10.20 -12.41
CA LYS A 186 -5.24 10.25 -12.75
C LYS A 186 -6.08 10.39 -11.50
N ILE A 187 -7.11 11.22 -11.60
CA ILE A 187 -8.19 11.33 -10.63
C ILE A 187 -9.51 11.06 -11.33
N GLY A 188 -10.43 10.44 -10.62
CA GLY A 188 -11.77 10.08 -11.09
C GLY A 188 -12.81 10.36 -10.03
N LEU A 189 -14.07 10.14 -10.39
CA LEU A 189 -15.23 10.30 -9.51
C LEU A 189 -16.11 9.05 -9.63
N GLU A 190 -16.23 8.31 -8.55
CA GLU A 190 -17.11 7.14 -8.43
C GLU A 190 -18.41 7.53 -7.75
N VAL A 191 -19.51 6.93 -8.19
CA VAL A 191 -20.82 7.09 -7.57
C VAL A 191 -21.23 5.75 -6.96
N ILE A 192 -21.41 5.72 -5.65
CA ILE A 192 -21.94 4.55 -4.94
C ILE A 192 -23.35 4.90 -4.49
N ASN A 193 -24.36 4.18 -4.96
CA ASN A 193 -25.72 4.30 -4.45
C ASN A 193 -26.01 3.16 -3.45
N PRO A 194 -25.97 3.40 -2.13
CA PRO A 194 -26.30 2.36 -1.15
C PRO A 194 -27.77 1.98 -1.29
N HIS A 195 -28.06 0.68 -1.34
CA HIS A 195 -29.44 0.18 -1.35
C HIS A 195 -29.89 -0.20 0.05
N ASP A 196 -31.10 0.23 0.41
CA ASP A 196 -31.78 -0.31 1.59
C ASP A 196 -32.18 -1.77 1.29
N ARG A 197 -31.63 -2.71 2.06
CA ARG A 197 -31.86 -4.16 1.85
C ARG A 197 -33.32 -4.56 2.07
N THR A 198 -34.08 -3.80 2.86
CA THR A 198 -35.49 -4.07 3.15
C THR A 198 -36.41 -3.52 2.08
N LYS A 199 -36.16 -2.30 1.61
CA LYS A 199 -36.99 -1.63 0.60
C LYS A 199 -36.55 -1.93 -0.84
N ARG A 200 -35.33 -2.45 -1.05
CA ARG A 200 -34.68 -2.66 -2.36
C ARG A 200 -34.61 -1.40 -3.24
N VAL A 201 -34.79 -0.22 -2.64
CA VAL A 201 -34.65 1.08 -3.30
C VAL A 201 -33.28 1.65 -2.99
N GLY A 202 -32.64 2.26 -4.00
CA GLY A 202 -31.41 3.03 -3.79
C GLY A 202 -31.69 4.23 -2.90
N THR A 203 -30.76 4.54 -2.01
CA THR A 203 -30.82 5.76 -1.20
C THR A 203 -30.25 6.92 -2.01
N PHE A 204 -29.62 7.90 -1.36
CA PHE A 204 -28.97 8.99 -2.07
C PHE A 204 -27.61 8.54 -2.62
N PRO A 205 -27.29 8.83 -3.89
CA PRO A 205 -25.97 8.58 -4.44
C PRO A 205 -24.89 9.28 -3.61
N ILE A 206 -23.82 8.55 -3.29
CA ILE A 206 -22.66 9.06 -2.56
C ILE A 206 -21.50 9.13 -3.55
N TYR A 207 -20.93 10.33 -3.69
CA TYR A 207 -19.79 10.59 -4.55
C TYR A 207 -18.48 10.32 -3.81
N PHE A 208 -17.55 9.67 -4.50
CA PHE A 208 -16.21 9.37 -4.03
C PHE A 208 -15.20 9.84 -5.06
N GLU A 209 -14.26 10.69 -4.67
CA GLU A 209 -13.06 10.84 -5.48
C GLU A 209 -12.27 9.52 -5.46
N SER A 210 -11.72 9.16 -6.62
CA SER A 210 -10.99 7.92 -6.80
C SER A 210 -9.75 8.14 -7.66
N VAL A 211 -8.87 7.15 -7.68
CA VAL A 211 -8.01 6.92 -8.85
C VAL A 211 -8.76 5.92 -9.74
N PRO A 212 -8.96 6.22 -11.02
CA PRO A 212 -9.73 5.37 -11.91
C PRO A 212 -9.02 4.04 -12.18
N LYS A 213 -9.82 3.04 -12.59
CA LYS A 213 -9.29 1.78 -13.14
C LYS A 213 -8.31 2.07 -14.29
N GLY A 214 -7.26 1.27 -14.39
CA GLY A 214 -6.26 1.38 -15.44
C GLY A 214 -5.17 2.41 -15.15
N ALA A 215 -5.27 3.17 -14.06
CA ALA A 215 -4.17 4.02 -13.62
C ALA A 215 -2.97 3.17 -13.16
N GLU A 216 -1.77 3.63 -13.51
CA GLU A 216 -0.52 3.01 -13.12
C GLU A 216 -0.02 3.59 -11.79
N GLY A 217 0.56 2.74 -10.96
CA GLY A 217 1.27 3.12 -9.74
C GLY A 217 2.58 2.37 -9.59
N LYS A 218 3.53 2.99 -8.88
CA LYS A 218 4.79 2.36 -8.49
C LYS A 218 4.83 2.15 -6.98
N PHE A 219 5.07 0.90 -6.57
CA PHE A 219 5.30 0.51 -5.19
C PHE A 219 6.80 0.32 -4.97
N PHE A 220 7.34 1.03 -3.97
CA PHE A 220 8.72 0.86 -3.53
C PHE A 220 8.74 0.38 -2.08
N LEU A 221 9.56 -0.63 -1.82
CA LEU A 221 9.80 -1.15 -0.47
C LEU A 221 11.30 -1.34 -0.25
N LEU A 222 11.85 -0.60 0.71
CA LEU A 222 13.23 -0.75 1.12
C LEU A 222 13.30 -1.62 2.38
N TYR A 223 14.05 -2.71 2.30
CA TYR A 223 14.50 -3.49 3.44
C TYR A 223 15.89 -3.03 3.86
N CYS A 224 16.02 -2.60 5.11
CA CYS A 224 17.25 -2.10 5.70
C CYS A 224 17.52 -2.85 7.01
N PRO A 225 18.44 -3.82 7.02
CA PRO A 225 18.67 -4.68 8.19
C PRO A 225 19.74 -4.09 9.11
N PHE A 226 19.48 -2.88 9.61
CA PHE A 226 20.43 -2.04 10.36
C PHE A 226 20.97 -2.63 11.67
N ASN A 227 20.32 -3.66 12.22
CA ASN A 227 20.65 -4.27 13.50
C ASN A 227 21.16 -5.72 13.41
N LEU A 228 21.49 -6.23 12.22
CA LEU A 228 21.92 -7.64 12.05
C LEU A 228 23.12 -8.00 12.92
N THR A 229 24.16 -7.18 12.92
CA THR A 229 25.41 -7.44 13.67
C THR A 229 25.23 -7.43 15.18
N ILE A 230 24.13 -6.85 15.68
CA ILE A 230 23.79 -6.78 17.10
C ILE A 230 22.89 -7.95 17.50
N THR A 231 22.02 -8.37 16.59
CA THR A 231 20.89 -9.24 16.90
C THR A 231 21.07 -10.68 16.46
N THR A 232 22.11 -11.02 15.70
CA THR A 232 22.34 -12.42 15.28
C THR A 232 23.80 -12.72 14.96
N ASN A 233 24.21 -13.96 15.23
CA ASN A 233 25.50 -14.52 14.80
C ASN A 233 25.41 -15.16 13.40
N ASP A 234 24.21 -15.26 12.84
CA ASP A 234 23.94 -15.76 11.48
C ASP A 234 23.06 -14.75 10.72
N PRO A 235 23.66 -13.63 10.23
CA PRO A 235 22.94 -12.59 9.52
C PRO A 235 22.26 -13.08 8.24
N ILE A 236 22.90 -13.99 7.52
CA ILE A 236 22.40 -14.47 6.22
C ILE A 236 21.10 -15.24 6.42
N ASN A 237 21.07 -16.18 7.37
CA ASN A 237 19.86 -16.96 7.63
C ASN A 237 18.71 -16.10 8.16
N GLU A 238 19.01 -15.07 8.95
CA GLU A 238 17.97 -14.13 9.40
C GLU A 238 17.40 -13.31 8.24
N VAL A 239 18.23 -12.83 7.32
CA VAL A 239 17.76 -12.17 6.08
C VAL A 239 16.93 -13.14 5.23
N LYS A 240 17.30 -14.43 5.17
CA LYS A 240 16.53 -15.45 4.45
C LYS A 240 15.11 -15.61 5.01
N LYS A 241 14.99 -15.73 6.33
CA LYS A 241 13.68 -15.80 7.01
C LYS A 241 12.86 -14.54 6.80
N ASP A 242 13.51 -13.38 6.87
CA ASP A 242 12.86 -12.09 6.65
C ASP A 242 12.29 -11.99 5.22
N ILE A 243 13.04 -12.37 4.19
CA ILE A 243 12.54 -12.34 2.80
C ILE A 243 11.47 -13.39 2.53
N GLU A 244 11.52 -14.56 3.18
CA GLU A 244 10.48 -15.58 3.03
C GLU A 244 9.11 -15.08 3.50
N ILE A 245 9.03 -14.57 4.73
CA ILE A 245 7.79 -14.00 5.27
C ILE A 245 7.35 -12.76 4.48
N LEU A 246 8.31 -11.93 4.05
CA LEU A 246 8.01 -10.74 3.26
C LEU A 246 7.41 -11.09 1.89
N THR A 247 7.98 -12.07 1.18
CA THR A 247 7.50 -12.55 -0.11
C THR A 247 6.05 -13.05 -0.01
N GLU A 248 5.75 -13.88 0.98
CA GLU A 248 4.38 -14.38 1.18
C GLU A 248 3.40 -13.25 1.54
N ALA A 249 3.82 -12.30 2.38
CA ALA A 249 2.98 -11.15 2.73
C ALA A 249 2.71 -10.25 1.51
N LEU A 250 3.72 -10.00 0.66
CA LEU A 250 3.58 -9.21 -0.57
C LEU A 250 2.61 -9.90 -1.53
N LYS A 251 2.73 -11.22 -1.70
CA LYS A 251 1.83 -12.03 -2.53
C LYS A 251 0.39 -11.84 -2.07
N SER A 252 0.08 -12.15 -0.81
CA SER A 252 -1.28 -12.06 -0.29
C SER A 252 -1.83 -10.63 -0.28
N MET A 253 -0.98 -9.61 -0.08
CA MET A 253 -1.40 -8.21 -0.17
C MET A 253 -1.89 -7.87 -1.59
N PHE A 254 -1.16 -8.26 -2.63
CA PHE A 254 -1.52 -7.96 -4.02
C PHE A 254 -2.59 -8.89 -4.60
N SER A 255 -2.65 -10.16 -4.19
CA SER A 255 -3.59 -11.16 -4.72
C SER A 255 -4.92 -11.24 -3.95
N ASP A 256 -4.86 -11.31 -2.62
CA ASP A 256 -6.00 -11.77 -1.81
C ASP A 256 -6.73 -10.63 -1.12
N PHE A 257 -5.97 -9.66 -0.60
CA PHE A 257 -6.51 -8.62 0.27
C PHE A 257 -6.69 -7.26 -0.43
N GLY A 258 -5.86 -6.97 -1.43
CA GLY A 258 -5.74 -5.65 -2.03
C GLY A 258 -5.24 -4.60 -1.04
N PHE A 259 -5.17 -3.34 -1.50
CA PHE A 259 -4.65 -2.22 -0.68
C PHE A 259 -5.62 -1.03 -0.53
N GLY A 260 -6.87 -1.15 -0.99
CA GLY A 260 -7.90 -0.12 -0.87
C GLY A 260 -8.65 -0.08 0.47
N ALA A 261 -9.35 1.04 0.72
CA ALA A 261 -10.07 1.28 1.98
C ALA A 261 -11.30 0.37 2.19
N LYS A 262 -11.98 -0.06 1.12
CA LYS A 262 -13.16 -0.94 1.18
C LYS A 262 -12.83 -2.35 0.67
N LYS A 263 -12.15 -3.15 1.51
CA LYS A 263 -11.73 -4.53 1.20
C LYS A 263 -12.88 -5.46 0.79
N LYS A 264 -14.08 -5.30 1.38
CA LYS A 264 -15.28 -6.09 1.04
C LYS A 264 -15.97 -5.71 -0.28
N ALA A 265 -15.69 -4.51 -0.81
CA ALA A 265 -16.22 -4.05 -2.10
C ALA A 265 -15.14 -4.06 -3.20
N SER A 266 -13.99 -4.68 -2.92
CA SER A 266 -12.88 -4.91 -3.85
C SER A 266 -12.31 -3.63 -4.49
N PHE A 267 -12.30 -2.50 -3.78
CA PHE A 267 -11.60 -1.31 -4.29
C PHE A 267 -10.09 -1.46 -4.06
N GLY A 268 -9.26 -1.01 -5.01
CA GLY A 268 -7.80 -1.04 -4.89
C GLY A 268 -7.15 -2.41 -5.11
N SER A 269 -7.70 -3.23 -6.02
CA SER A 269 -7.00 -4.40 -6.58
C SER A 269 -6.11 -3.96 -7.75
N ALA A 270 -4.95 -4.61 -7.92
CA ALA A 270 -4.01 -4.26 -8.96
C ALA A 270 -3.34 -5.49 -9.58
N GLU A 271 -2.90 -5.33 -10.83
CA GLU A 271 -2.09 -6.30 -11.56
C GLU A 271 -0.68 -5.76 -11.72
N ILE A 272 0.33 -6.56 -11.41
CA ILE A 272 1.73 -6.15 -11.46
C ILE A 272 2.29 -6.39 -12.86
N SER A 273 2.69 -5.30 -13.52
CA SER A 273 3.24 -5.30 -14.89
C SER A 273 4.77 -5.37 -14.92
N SER A 274 5.46 -4.87 -13.90
CA SER A 274 6.93 -4.92 -13.81
C SER A 274 7.39 -5.17 -12.37
N ARG A 275 8.51 -5.89 -12.24
CA ARG A 275 9.05 -6.39 -10.97
C ARG A 275 10.56 -6.28 -11.02
N LYS A 276 11.13 -5.39 -10.21
CA LYS A 276 12.56 -5.16 -10.13
C LYS A 276 13.04 -5.23 -8.70
N VAL A 277 14.28 -5.64 -8.53
CA VAL A 277 14.94 -5.64 -7.23
C VAL A 277 16.39 -5.18 -7.37
N LYS A 278 16.81 -4.31 -6.46
CA LYS A 278 18.21 -3.95 -6.24
C LYS A 278 18.64 -4.53 -4.90
N PHE A 279 19.79 -5.18 -4.84
CA PHE A 279 20.31 -5.79 -3.63
C PHE A 279 21.76 -5.37 -3.39
N LYS A 280 22.03 -4.86 -2.20
CA LYS A 280 23.38 -4.48 -1.77
C LYS A 280 23.98 -5.62 -0.96
N LYS A 281 24.89 -6.40 -1.55
CA LYS A 281 25.65 -7.41 -0.81
C LYS A 281 26.74 -6.76 0.04
N SER A 282 27.45 -5.81 -0.55
CA SER A 282 28.54 -5.06 0.09
C SER A 282 28.64 -3.64 -0.48
N LYS A 283 29.53 -2.80 0.05
CA LYS A 283 29.75 -1.44 -0.47
C LYS A 283 30.13 -1.41 -1.97
N LYS A 284 30.78 -2.47 -2.47
CA LYS A 284 31.25 -2.58 -3.86
C LYS A 284 30.36 -3.46 -4.73
N GLU A 285 29.42 -4.19 -4.14
CA GLU A 285 28.60 -5.19 -4.84
C GLU A 285 27.12 -4.86 -4.68
N ILE A 286 26.56 -4.28 -5.74
CA ILE A 286 25.13 -4.05 -5.90
C ILE A 286 24.66 -4.85 -7.10
N PHE A 287 23.68 -5.71 -6.86
CA PHE A 287 23.00 -6.48 -7.88
C PHE A 287 21.69 -5.79 -8.24
N THR A 288 21.32 -5.85 -9.51
CA THR A 288 20.00 -5.43 -9.99
C THR A 288 19.46 -6.55 -10.87
N GLY A 289 18.18 -6.85 -10.73
CA GLY A 289 17.54 -7.89 -11.51
C GLY A 289 16.04 -7.69 -11.59
N ASP A 290 15.45 -8.28 -12.62
CA ASP A 290 14.01 -8.42 -12.77
C ASP A 290 13.60 -9.83 -12.32
N PHE A 291 12.33 -10.02 -11.95
CA PHE A 291 11.79 -11.32 -11.56
C PHE A 291 10.37 -11.51 -12.11
N GLN A 292 9.95 -12.75 -12.38
CA GLN A 292 8.71 -13.06 -13.08
C GLN A 292 7.49 -13.05 -12.15
N SER A 293 7.63 -13.55 -10.92
CA SER A 293 6.55 -13.61 -9.94
C SER A 293 7.02 -13.20 -8.54
N ILE A 294 6.10 -12.77 -7.66
CA ILE A 294 6.47 -12.38 -6.28
C ILE A 294 7.15 -13.55 -5.56
N GLU A 295 6.75 -14.78 -5.83
CA GLU A 295 7.33 -16.00 -5.26
C GLU A 295 8.80 -16.19 -5.63
N GLU A 296 9.21 -15.77 -6.82
CA GLU A 296 10.59 -15.88 -7.29
C GLU A 296 11.53 -14.91 -6.55
N LEU A 297 11.01 -13.82 -5.97
CA LEU A 297 11.79 -12.79 -5.29
C LEU A 297 12.76 -13.39 -4.26
N LYS A 298 12.30 -14.35 -3.45
CA LYS A 298 13.15 -14.96 -2.41
C LYS A 298 14.30 -15.75 -3.02
N GLU A 299 14.08 -16.46 -4.13
CA GLU A 299 15.12 -17.23 -4.82
C GLU A 299 16.17 -16.32 -5.45
N VAL A 300 15.76 -15.18 -6.02
CA VAL A 300 16.69 -14.16 -6.53
C VAL A 300 17.59 -13.64 -5.40
N ILE A 301 16.98 -13.24 -4.28
CA ILE A 301 17.73 -12.76 -3.10
C ILE A 301 18.64 -13.86 -2.52
N TYR A 302 18.17 -15.11 -2.46
CA TYR A 302 18.98 -16.25 -2.02
C TYR A 302 20.19 -16.47 -2.92
N GLY A 303 20.04 -16.29 -4.23
CA GLY A 303 21.12 -16.34 -5.19
C GLY A 303 22.23 -15.33 -4.90
N TRP A 304 21.87 -14.10 -4.50
CA TRP A 304 22.83 -13.03 -4.20
C TRP A 304 23.38 -13.04 -2.76
N LEU A 305 22.73 -13.77 -1.86
CA LEU A 305 23.22 -13.99 -0.50
C LEU A 305 24.37 -15.00 -0.42
N LYS A 306 24.52 -15.88 -1.43
CA LYS A 306 25.68 -16.76 -1.60
C LYS A 306 26.92 -15.92 -1.92
#